data_AF-A0A2V9CNX4-F1
#
_entry.id   AF-A0A2V9CNX4-F1
#
_cell.length_a   1.000
_cell.length_b   1.000
_cell.length_c   1.000
_cell.angle_alpha   90.00
_cell.angle_beta   90.00
_cell.angle_gamma   90.00
#
_symmetry.space_group_name_H-M   'P 1'
#
loop_
_entity.id
_entity.type
_entity.pdbx_description
1 polymer ?
#
loop_
_entity_poly.entity_id
_entity_poly.type
_entity_poly.pdbx_seq_one_letter_code
_entity_poly.pdbx_strand_id
1 'polypeptide(L)'
;MIGSGSVLAAATLPVSSALGFEQSSTSTQAAIASSASEADRQRRMKWWHEARFGMFIHWGLYSVIGRHEWVMENEGIPVSEYAPLAKQFKPKPFPAREWAKIARETGMRYMVMTTKHHEGFCHFDTKTT
;
A
#
# COMPACT_ATOMS: atom_id res chain seq x y z
N MET A 1 11.84 -85.89 28.73
CA MET A 1 11.05 -84.96 29.56
C MET A 1 10.15 -84.16 28.65
N ILE A 2 8.85 -84.30 28.92
CA ILE A 2 7.67 -83.48 28.62
C ILE A 2 7.94 -82.06 28.05
N GLY A 3 7.16 -81.64 27.05
CA GLY A 3 7.10 -80.22 26.67
C GLY A 3 6.23 -79.89 25.45
N SER A 4 4.92 -80.08 25.57
CA SER A 4 3.86 -79.65 24.64
C SER A 4 3.77 -78.12 24.50
N GLY A 5 3.27 -77.62 23.36
CA GLY A 5 2.86 -76.21 23.25
C GLY A 5 2.43 -75.76 21.86
N SER A 6 1.15 -75.98 21.51
CA SER A 6 0.45 -75.36 20.37
C SER A 6 0.22 -73.86 20.59
N VAL A 7 0.37 -73.02 19.56
CA VAL A 7 -0.36 -71.73 19.49
C VAL A 7 -0.78 -71.40 18.05
N LEU A 8 -1.98 -70.82 18.00
CA LEU A 8 -2.93 -70.51 16.93
C LEU A 8 -2.43 -69.77 15.68
N ALA A 9 -3.11 -70.07 14.57
CA ALA A 9 -3.19 -69.27 13.36
C ALA A 9 -4.06 -68.00 13.56
N ALA A 10 -3.66 -66.89 12.94
CA ALA A 10 -4.51 -65.72 12.74
C ALA A 10 -4.44 -65.28 11.27
N ALA A 11 -5.56 -65.42 10.55
CA ALA A 11 -5.73 -64.95 9.19
C ALA A 11 -6.14 -63.46 9.21
N THR A 12 -5.42 -62.63 8.46
CA THR A 12 -5.78 -61.22 8.25
C THR A 12 -6.52 -61.07 6.93
N LEU A 13 -7.77 -60.58 6.97
CA LEU A 13 -8.56 -60.19 5.80
C LEU A 13 -8.13 -58.82 5.27
N PRO A 14 -8.25 -58.53 3.97
CA PRO A 14 -7.96 -57.22 3.42
C PRO A 14 -9.16 -56.28 3.61
N VAL A 15 -8.92 -55.06 4.07
CA VAL A 15 -9.91 -53.98 4.04
C VAL A 15 -9.73 -53.22 2.73
N SER A 16 -10.66 -53.41 1.79
CA SER A 16 -10.91 -52.47 0.70
C SER A 16 -11.81 -51.33 1.18
N SER A 17 -11.43 -50.10 0.91
CA SER A 17 -12.35 -48.97 0.71
C SER A 17 -11.60 -47.82 0.05
N ALA A 18 -11.66 -47.76 -1.27
CA ALA A 18 -11.33 -46.56 -2.02
C ALA A 18 -12.52 -45.59 -1.91
N LEU A 19 -12.40 -44.59 -1.03
CA LEU A 19 -13.22 -43.38 -1.08
C LEU A 19 -12.43 -42.31 -1.83
N GLY A 20 -12.70 -42.19 -3.12
CA GLY A 20 -12.27 -41.04 -3.91
C GLY A 20 -13.06 -39.81 -3.48
N PHE A 21 -12.39 -38.85 -2.85
CA PHE A 21 -12.93 -37.52 -2.64
C PHE A 21 -12.75 -36.71 -3.93
N GLU A 22 -13.85 -36.39 -4.61
CA GLU A 22 -13.87 -35.52 -5.78
C GLU A 22 -13.78 -34.05 -5.31
N GLN A 23 -12.57 -33.50 -5.32
CA GLN A 23 -12.30 -32.11 -4.92
C GLN A 23 -11.72 -31.36 -6.12
N SER A 24 -12.57 -30.86 -7.04
CA SER A 24 -12.07 -30.24 -8.29
C SER A 24 -12.86 -29.01 -8.78
N SER A 25 -13.59 -28.29 -7.92
CA SER A 25 -14.33 -27.09 -8.36
C SER A 25 -13.89 -25.77 -7.71
N THR A 26 -13.28 -25.78 -6.52
CA THR A 26 -12.92 -24.56 -5.78
C THR A 26 -11.54 -23.98 -6.13
N SER A 27 -10.57 -24.81 -6.52
CA SER A 27 -9.20 -24.37 -6.83
C SER A 27 -9.12 -23.55 -8.13
N THR A 28 -9.88 -23.95 -9.14
CA THR A 28 -9.90 -23.32 -10.47
C THR A 28 -10.46 -21.90 -10.40
N GLN A 29 -11.54 -21.66 -9.64
CA GLN A 29 -12.16 -20.34 -9.56
C GLN A 29 -11.32 -19.33 -8.77
N ALA A 30 -10.69 -19.76 -7.68
CA ALA A 30 -9.76 -18.92 -6.92
C ALA A 30 -8.51 -18.55 -7.74
N ALA A 31 -7.98 -19.49 -8.52
CA ALA A 31 -6.85 -19.24 -9.42
C ALA A 31 -7.19 -18.25 -10.54
N ILE A 32 -8.39 -18.35 -11.12
CA ILE A 32 -8.89 -17.40 -12.14
C ILE A 32 -9.11 -16.00 -11.55
N ALA A 33 -9.70 -15.90 -10.36
CA ALA A 33 -9.89 -14.61 -9.69
C ALA A 33 -8.56 -13.94 -9.35
N SER A 34 -7.57 -14.73 -8.88
CA SER A 34 -6.22 -14.25 -8.61
C SER A 34 -5.51 -13.77 -9.88
N SER A 35 -5.57 -14.54 -10.97
CA SER A 35 -4.94 -14.16 -12.24
C SER A 35 -5.60 -12.96 -12.90
N ALA A 36 -6.93 -12.81 -12.81
CA ALA A 36 -7.64 -11.62 -13.25
C ALA A 36 -7.23 -10.38 -12.43
N SER A 37 -7.10 -10.54 -11.11
CA SER A 37 -6.62 -9.45 -10.23
C SER A 37 -5.19 -9.04 -10.53
N GLU A 38 -4.33 -9.99 -10.90
CA GLU A 38 -2.94 -9.74 -11.28
C GLU A 38 -2.86 -9.07 -12.66
N ALA A 39 -3.61 -9.54 -13.66
CA ALA A 39 -3.69 -8.90 -14.96
C ALA A 39 -4.19 -7.45 -14.85
N ASP A 40 -5.20 -7.20 -14.01
CA ASP A 40 -5.69 -5.85 -13.71
C ASP A 40 -4.63 -4.98 -13.03
N ARG A 41 -3.90 -5.52 -12.04
CA ARG A 41 -2.80 -4.83 -11.38
C ARG A 41 -1.72 -4.45 -12.37
N GLN A 42 -1.29 -5.37 -13.22
CA GLN A 42 -0.28 -5.14 -14.25
C GLN A 42 -0.73 -4.07 -15.25
N ARG A 43 -1.99 -4.12 -15.71
CA ARG A 43 -2.56 -3.08 -16.57
C ARG A 43 -2.49 -1.69 -15.91
N ARG A 44 -2.90 -1.57 -14.64
CA ARG A 44 -2.88 -0.28 -13.91
C ARG A 44 -1.46 0.22 -13.62
N MET A 45 -0.52 -0.68 -13.37
CA MET A 45 0.87 -0.32 -13.03
C MET A 45 1.79 -0.11 -14.23
N LYS A 46 1.38 -0.54 -15.44
CA LYS A 46 2.19 -0.42 -16.67
C LYS A 46 2.74 1.00 -16.88
N TRP A 47 1.87 2.01 -16.85
CA TRP A 47 2.28 3.39 -17.06
C TRP A 47 3.26 3.88 -15.99
N TRP A 48 3.07 3.48 -14.72
CA TRP A 48 3.92 3.88 -13.60
C TRP A 48 5.32 3.30 -13.74
N HIS A 49 5.41 2.01 -14.11
CA HIS A 49 6.68 1.38 -14.42
C HIS A 49 7.37 2.04 -15.61
N GLU A 50 6.63 2.46 -16.65
CA GLU A 50 7.20 3.19 -17.79
C GLU A 50 7.60 4.63 -17.47
N ALA A 51 6.90 5.27 -16.53
CA ALA A 51 7.12 6.65 -16.15
C ALA A 51 8.49 6.85 -15.50
N ARG A 52 8.94 5.90 -14.66
CA ARG A 52 10.25 5.80 -13.98
C ARG A 52 10.64 6.95 -13.04
N PHE A 53 10.49 8.19 -13.49
CA PHE A 53 10.97 9.40 -12.84
C PHE A 53 9.82 10.39 -12.63
N GLY A 54 9.71 10.95 -11.43
CA GLY A 54 8.65 11.87 -11.05
C GLY A 54 9.07 12.86 -9.97
N MET A 55 8.20 13.85 -9.74
CA MET A 55 8.40 14.88 -8.73
C MET A 55 7.60 14.55 -7.47
N PHE A 56 8.21 14.63 -6.29
CA PHE A 56 7.49 14.66 -5.03
C PHE A 56 7.55 16.08 -4.45
N ILE A 57 6.39 16.68 -4.21
CA ILE A 57 6.22 17.99 -3.59
C ILE A 57 5.73 17.80 -2.15
N HIS A 58 6.63 18.02 -1.19
CA HIS A 58 6.28 18.24 0.20
C HIS A 58 6.12 19.74 0.41
N TRP A 59 4.88 20.16 0.66
CA TRP A 59 4.57 21.55 0.92
C TRP A 59 3.47 21.66 1.98
N GLY A 60 3.57 22.66 2.86
CA GLY A 60 2.69 22.79 4.03
C GLY A 60 3.08 23.95 4.94
N LEU A 61 2.54 23.98 6.16
CA LEU A 61 2.80 25.07 7.11
C LEU A 61 4.26 25.09 7.58
N TYR A 62 4.95 23.94 7.60
CA TYR A 62 6.40 23.86 7.85
C TYR A 62 7.21 24.72 6.88
N SER A 63 6.70 24.99 5.67
CA SER A 63 7.35 25.87 4.68
C SER A 63 7.31 27.35 5.08
N VAL A 64 6.36 27.77 5.92
CA VAL A 64 6.32 29.14 6.48
C VAL A 64 7.46 29.33 7.47
N ILE A 65 7.68 28.33 8.33
CA ILE A 65 8.77 28.35 9.31
C ILE A 65 10.14 28.16 8.62
N GLY A 66 10.15 27.53 7.42
CA GLY A 66 11.38 27.27 6.68
C GLY A 66 12.23 26.15 7.27
N ARG A 67 11.58 25.20 7.96
CA ARG A 67 12.21 24.03 8.61
C ARG A 67 11.62 22.73 8.07
N HIS A 68 12.04 21.59 8.61
CA HIS A 68 11.63 20.26 8.17
C HIS A 68 10.15 19.97 8.47
N GLU A 69 9.55 19.03 7.75
CA GLU A 69 8.14 18.68 7.82
C GLU A 69 7.68 18.04 9.15
N TRP A 70 8.64 17.57 9.95
CA TRP A 70 8.46 17.05 11.31
C TRP A 70 8.64 18.10 12.42
N VAL A 71 8.77 19.39 12.08
CA VAL A 71 9.13 20.45 13.05
C VAL A 71 8.16 20.55 14.23
N MET A 72 6.86 20.32 13.98
CA MET A 72 5.85 20.35 15.03
C MET A 72 6.08 19.25 16.08
N GLU A 73 6.42 18.05 15.64
CA GLU A 73 6.65 16.89 16.51
C GLU A 73 8.02 16.98 17.21
N ASN A 74 9.09 17.11 16.43
CA ASN A 74 10.45 17.00 16.95
C ASN A 74 10.82 18.13 17.92
N GLU A 75 10.16 19.29 17.81
CA GLU A 75 10.38 20.43 18.69
C GLU A 75 9.24 20.65 19.69
N GLY A 76 8.22 19.79 19.67
CA GLY A 76 7.09 19.86 20.60
C GLY A 76 6.29 21.17 20.49
N ILE A 77 6.08 21.68 19.27
CA ILE A 77 5.32 22.92 19.06
C ILE A 77 3.82 22.64 19.27
N PRO A 78 3.16 23.32 20.23
CA PRO A 78 1.74 23.11 20.46
C PRO A 78 0.88 23.45 19.23
N VAL A 79 -0.21 22.70 19.01
CA VAL A 79 -1.19 22.98 17.93
C VAL A 79 -1.67 24.43 17.97
N SER A 80 -1.89 24.98 19.17
CA SER A 80 -2.33 26.36 19.36
C SER A 80 -1.35 27.40 18.82
N GLU A 81 -0.07 27.07 18.73
CA GLU A 81 0.98 27.93 18.18
C GLU A 81 1.22 27.65 16.70
N TYR A 82 1.06 26.38 16.28
CA TYR A 82 1.29 25.96 14.89
C TYR A 82 0.14 26.29 13.94
N ALA A 83 -1.10 26.06 14.34
CA ALA A 83 -2.29 26.27 13.49
C ALA A 83 -2.43 27.73 12.97
N PRO A 84 -2.11 28.79 13.76
CA PRO A 84 -2.10 30.16 13.25
C PRO A 84 -1.18 30.43 12.06
N LEU A 85 -0.18 29.58 11.79
CA LEU A 85 0.68 29.70 10.60
C LEU A 85 -0.11 29.60 9.29
N ALA A 86 -1.28 28.97 9.29
CA ALA A 86 -2.18 28.95 8.14
C ALA A 86 -2.55 30.37 7.65
N LYS A 87 -2.62 31.36 8.54
CA LYS A 87 -2.88 32.77 8.18
C LYS A 87 -1.69 33.44 7.49
N GLN A 88 -0.50 32.90 7.69
CA GLN A 88 0.76 33.38 7.11
C GLN A 88 1.11 32.63 5.83
N PHE A 89 0.48 31.49 5.57
CA PHE A 89 0.66 30.70 4.36
C PHE A 89 0.05 31.41 3.14
N LYS A 90 0.84 32.27 2.51
CA LYS A 90 0.46 33.10 1.36
C LYS A 90 1.32 32.76 0.15
N PRO A 91 1.02 31.67 -0.57
CA PRO A 91 1.77 31.31 -1.76
C PRO A 91 1.71 32.39 -2.84
N LYS A 92 2.78 32.43 -3.66
CA LYS A 92 2.75 33.18 -4.92
C LYS A 92 1.58 32.71 -5.78
N PRO A 93 0.99 33.58 -6.63
CA PRO A 93 -0.03 33.15 -7.58
C PRO A 93 0.49 32.03 -8.51
N PHE A 94 -0.35 31.02 -8.73
CA PHE A 94 -0.11 29.93 -9.71
C PHE A 94 1.23 29.17 -9.62
N PRO A 95 1.73 28.80 -8.42
CA PRO A 95 3.06 28.21 -8.28
C PRO A 95 3.14 26.82 -8.94
N ALA A 96 2.02 26.09 -8.97
CA ALA A 96 1.91 24.80 -9.63
C ALA A 96 2.21 24.84 -11.14
N ARG A 97 2.00 25.98 -11.83
CA ARG A 97 2.36 26.10 -13.26
C ARG A 97 3.88 26.08 -13.46
N GLU A 98 4.61 26.77 -12.58
CA GLU A 98 6.07 26.77 -12.62
C GLU A 98 6.62 25.38 -12.31
N TRP A 99 6.09 24.70 -11.30
CA TRP A 99 6.50 23.34 -10.96
C TRP A 99 6.22 22.34 -12.09
N ALA A 100 5.04 22.40 -12.71
CA ALA A 100 4.70 21.55 -13.84
C ALA A 100 5.60 21.81 -15.06
N LYS A 101 5.96 23.08 -15.30
CA LYS A 101 6.93 23.44 -16.35
C LYS A 101 8.28 22.79 -16.07
N ILE A 102 8.82 22.95 -14.85
CA ILE A 102 10.10 22.35 -14.44
C ILE A 102 10.05 20.83 -14.60
N ALA A 103 9.01 20.17 -14.07
CA ALA A 103 8.86 18.72 -14.17
C ALA A 103 8.93 18.24 -15.62
N ARG A 104 8.21 18.92 -16.52
CA ARG A 104 8.21 18.62 -17.96
C ARG A 104 9.59 18.84 -18.58
N GLU A 105 10.23 19.96 -18.30
CA GLU A 105 11.56 20.30 -18.86
C GLU A 105 12.65 19.33 -18.39
N THR A 106 12.52 18.77 -17.18
CA THR A 106 13.46 17.76 -16.63
C THR A 106 13.11 16.32 -17.00
N GLY A 107 12.05 16.09 -17.79
CA GLY A 107 11.65 14.75 -18.24
C GLY A 107 10.90 13.92 -17.18
N MET A 108 10.40 14.53 -16.11
CA MET A 108 9.56 13.83 -15.13
C MET A 108 8.20 13.48 -15.73
N ARG A 109 7.69 12.31 -15.39
CA ARG A 109 6.49 11.72 -16.01
C ARG A 109 5.28 11.65 -15.08
N TYR A 110 5.47 11.96 -13.80
CA TYR A 110 4.41 12.09 -12.81
C TYR A 110 4.80 13.06 -11.70
N MET A 111 3.80 13.53 -10.95
CA MET A 111 3.99 14.38 -9.78
C MET A 111 3.10 13.86 -8.64
N VAL A 112 3.61 13.86 -7.42
CA VAL A 112 2.88 13.55 -6.19
C VAL A 112 3.04 14.75 -5.26
N MET A 113 1.92 15.27 -4.75
CA MET A 113 1.92 16.37 -3.80
C MET A 113 1.24 15.93 -2.51
N THR A 114 1.79 16.34 -1.37
CA THR A 114 1.14 16.16 -0.07
C THR A 114 -0.22 16.86 -0.06
N THR A 115 -1.31 16.10 -0.07
CA THR A 115 -2.67 16.65 0.10
C THR A 115 -2.91 17.06 1.54
N LYS A 116 -2.37 16.27 2.48
CA LYS A 116 -2.28 16.52 3.90
C LYS A 116 -1.03 15.82 4.43
N HIS A 117 -0.22 16.50 5.23
CA HIS A 117 0.95 15.92 5.90
C HIS A 117 0.64 15.59 7.36
N HIS A 118 1.62 15.11 8.15
CA HIS A 118 1.45 14.74 9.55
C HIS A 118 0.93 15.91 10.44
N GLU A 119 1.24 17.15 10.07
CA GLU A 119 0.76 18.38 10.74
C GLU A 119 -0.76 18.61 10.61
N GLY A 120 -1.44 17.91 9.70
CA GLY A 120 -2.89 17.98 9.55
C GLY A 120 -3.42 19.08 8.61
N PHE A 121 -2.58 20.00 8.12
CA PHE A 121 -3.00 21.02 7.16
C PHE A 121 -3.39 20.43 5.80
N CYS A 122 -4.56 20.81 5.28
CA CYS A 122 -5.11 20.32 4.01
C CYS A 122 -4.89 21.32 2.88
N HIS A 123 -4.33 20.85 1.76
CA HIS A 123 -4.22 21.62 0.49
C HIS A 123 -5.50 21.59 -0.35
N PHE A 124 -6.59 21.09 0.20
CA PHE A 124 -7.88 20.95 -0.47
C PHE A 124 -8.99 21.43 0.45
N ASP A 125 -10.06 21.96 -0.15
CA ASP A 125 -11.23 22.47 0.56
C ASP A 125 -12.08 21.28 1.06
N THR A 126 -11.88 20.92 2.32
CA THR A 126 -12.57 19.82 2.99
C THR A 126 -13.61 20.32 3.98
N LYS A 127 -14.67 19.54 4.19
CA LYS A 127 -15.75 19.86 5.15
C LYS A 127 -15.58 19.20 6.51
N THR A 128 -14.52 18.42 6.70
CA THR A 128 -14.36 17.52 7.86
C THR A 128 -13.29 17.95 8.84
N THR A 129 -12.61 19.08 8.60
CA THR A 129 -11.65 19.72 9.51
C THR A 129 -11.50 21.20 9.16
#